data_AF-A0A504YC07-F1
#
_entry.id   AF-A0A504YC07-F1
#
_cell.length_a   1.000
_cell.length_b   1.000
_cell.length_c   1.000
_cell.angle_alpha   90.00
_cell.angle_beta   90.00
_cell.angle_gamma   90.00
#
_symmetry.space_group_name_H-M   'P 1'
#
loop_
_entity.id
_entity.type
_entity.pdbx_description
1 polymer ?
#
loop_
_entity_poly.entity_id
_entity_poly.type
_entity_poly.pdbx_seq_one_letter_code
_entity_poly.pdbx_strand_id
1 'polypeptide(L)'
;MYCTLNTHKLDVDKVLGREIGLNDFLFAHVKSQPKEIRIQKGCEAFGMTLTDTGCGVVFIKRLQPGGMMAFASQSCGGMIEIGDQIEKINNVSFIGRRHYEVAAYLKSIPVGATFLLRLVSPEKSPICE
;
A
#
# COMPACT_ATOMS: atom_id res chain seq x y z
N MET A 1 -3.19 -8.87 -5.09
CA MET A 1 -4.25 -9.71 -4.49
C MET A 1 -3.78 -10.10 -3.12
N TYR A 2 -4.63 -9.93 -2.11
CA TYR A 2 -4.39 -10.39 -0.74
C TYR A 2 -5.74 -10.76 -0.11
N CYS A 3 -5.73 -11.52 0.97
CA CYS A 3 -6.96 -11.94 1.66
C CYS A 3 -7.08 -11.27 3.03
N THR A 4 -8.30 -11.03 3.49
CA THR A 4 -8.61 -10.71 4.89
C THR A 4 -9.41 -11.85 5.54
N LEU A 5 -9.23 -12.02 6.85
CA LEU A 5 -9.96 -12.99 7.67
C LEU A 5 -11.24 -12.35 8.22
N ASN A 6 -12.38 -13.04 8.07
CA ASN A 6 -13.67 -12.72 8.70
C ASN A 6 -14.21 -11.31 8.40
N THR A 7 -13.83 -10.70 7.27
CA THR A 7 -14.40 -9.42 6.82
C THR A 7 -14.23 -9.23 5.31
N HIS A 8 -15.29 -8.77 4.64
CA HIS A 8 -15.25 -8.33 3.24
C HIS A 8 -14.72 -6.89 3.09
N LYS A 9 -14.59 -6.15 4.20
CA LYS A 9 -14.05 -4.78 4.21
C LYS A 9 -12.53 -4.82 4.07
N LEU A 10 -11.97 -3.75 3.51
CA LEU A 10 -10.52 -3.55 3.42
C LEU A 10 -9.93 -3.19 4.79
N ASP A 11 -9.84 -4.20 5.63
CA ASP A 11 -9.24 -4.11 6.97
C ASP A 11 -7.81 -4.65 6.92
N VAL A 12 -6.85 -3.72 6.83
CA VAL A 12 -5.41 -4.04 6.76
C VAL A 12 -4.88 -4.75 8.01
N ASP A 13 -5.59 -4.68 9.14
CA ASP A 13 -5.21 -5.40 10.36
C ASP A 13 -5.73 -6.84 10.39
N LYS A 14 -6.71 -7.17 9.54
CA LYS A 14 -7.23 -8.53 9.34
C LYS A 14 -6.67 -9.23 8.11
N VAL A 15 -5.61 -8.69 7.49
CA VAL A 15 -4.95 -9.34 6.36
C VAL A 15 -4.42 -10.71 6.80
N LEU A 16 -4.68 -11.72 5.98
CA LEU A 16 -4.33 -13.11 6.22
C LEU A 16 -2.83 -13.23 6.56
N GLY A 17 -2.57 -13.73 7.77
CA GLY A 17 -1.24 -14.05 8.27
C GLY A 17 -0.89 -15.52 8.06
N ARG A 18 -0.22 -16.12 9.05
CA ARG A 18 0.20 -17.53 9.02
C ARG A 18 -0.81 -18.51 9.63
N GLU A 19 -1.68 -18.03 10.50
CA GLU A 19 -2.64 -18.85 11.23
C GLU A 19 -4.05 -18.65 10.66
N ILE A 20 -4.79 -19.76 10.53
CA ILE A 20 -6.16 -19.81 10.03
C ILE A 20 -6.95 -20.75 10.92
N GLY A 21 -8.07 -20.29 11.47
CA GLY A 21 -9.00 -21.10 12.24
C GLY A 21 -9.91 -21.96 11.36
N LEU A 22 -10.38 -23.08 11.89
CA LEU A 22 -11.24 -24.05 11.18
C LEU A 22 -12.57 -23.47 10.64
N ASN A 23 -13.01 -22.31 11.16
CA ASN A 23 -14.26 -21.64 10.78
C ASN A 23 -14.03 -20.20 10.30
N ASP A 24 -12.80 -19.84 9.91
CA ASP A 24 -12.53 -18.52 9.37
C ASP A 24 -13.03 -18.40 7.94
N PHE A 25 -13.70 -17.29 7.64
CA PHE A 25 -14.05 -16.91 6.28
C PHE A 25 -12.90 -16.12 5.66
N LEU A 26 -12.50 -16.49 4.45
CA LEU A 26 -11.50 -15.79 3.68
C LEU A 26 -12.18 -14.87 2.66
N PHE A 27 -11.81 -13.60 2.68
CA PHE A 27 -12.24 -12.63 1.68
C PHE A 27 -11.05 -12.22 0.84
N ALA A 28 -11.11 -12.53 -0.45
CA ALA A 28 -10.05 -12.24 -1.39
C ALA A 28 -10.24 -10.86 -2.04
N HIS A 29 -9.26 -9.99 -1.88
CA HIS A 29 -9.23 -8.66 -2.49
C HIS A 29 -8.42 -8.70 -3.78
N VAL A 30 -9.09 -8.51 -4.92
CA VAL A 30 -8.48 -8.50 -6.25
C VAL A 30 -7.91 -7.13 -6.59
N LYS A 31 -6.99 -7.08 -7.55
CA LYS A 31 -6.34 -5.84 -7.98
C LYS A 31 -7.28 -5.03 -8.87
N SER A 32 -7.41 -3.73 -8.61
CA SER A 32 -8.09 -2.80 -9.51
C SER A 32 -7.11 -2.18 -10.53
N GLN A 33 -7.55 -1.12 -11.22
CA GLN A 33 -6.72 -0.39 -12.19
C GLN A 33 -5.49 0.25 -11.52
N PRO A 34 -4.29 0.08 -12.10
CA PRO A 34 -3.08 0.74 -11.61
C PRO A 34 -3.15 2.27 -11.74
N LYS A 35 -2.63 2.95 -10.73
CA LYS A 35 -2.53 4.41 -10.62
C LYS A 35 -1.07 4.81 -10.60
N GLU A 36 -0.71 5.86 -11.34
CA GLU A 36 0.65 6.41 -11.36
C GLU A 36 0.65 7.86 -10.86
N ILE A 37 1.41 8.11 -9.80
CA ILE A 37 1.38 9.36 -9.06
C ILE A 37 2.80 9.89 -8.94
N ARG A 38 3.02 11.13 -9.40
CA ARG A 38 4.29 11.83 -9.23
C ARG A 38 4.31 12.54 -7.89
N ILE A 39 5.33 12.28 -7.09
CA ILE A 39 5.47 12.82 -5.73
C ILE A 39 6.84 13.45 -5.61
N GLN A 40 6.91 14.68 -5.11
CA GLN A 40 8.17 15.31 -4.71
C GLN A 40 8.52 14.90 -3.28
N LYS A 41 9.72 14.36 -3.05
CA LYS A 41 10.19 14.02 -1.71
C LYS A 41 10.46 15.30 -0.91
N GLY A 42 9.56 15.66 0.00
CA GLY A 42 9.68 16.88 0.80
C GLY A 42 10.58 16.75 2.02
N CYS A 43 10.69 15.56 2.61
CA CYS A 43 11.52 15.30 3.78
C CYS A 43 11.96 13.83 3.85
N GLU A 44 12.83 13.49 4.81
CA GLU A 44 13.30 12.11 4.99
C GLU A 44 12.23 11.16 5.53
N ALA A 45 11.30 11.69 6.34
CA ALA A 45 10.23 10.91 6.94
C ALA A 45 8.98 10.91 6.04
N PHE A 46 8.72 9.80 5.37
CA PHE A 46 7.54 9.66 4.52
C PHE A 46 6.21 9.70 5.31
N GLY A 47 6.22 9.43 6.62
CA GLY A 47 5.00 9.40 7.43
C GLY A 47 4.01 8.32 6.96
N MET A 48 4.52 7.15 6.57
CA MET A 48 3.71 5.99 6.22
C MET A 48 4.29 4.71 6.87
N THR A 49 3.45 3.69 7.04
CA THR A 49 3.89 2.35 7.43
C THR A 49 3.59 1.38 6.29
N LEU A 50 4.61 0.62 5.88
CA LEU A 50 4.49 -0.46 4.90
C LEU A 50 4.45 -1.80 5.60
N THR A 51 3.70 -2.73 5.05
CA THR A 51 3.69 -4.13 5.46
C THR A 51 3.71 -5.03 4.22
N ASP A 52 4.07 -6.30 4.38
CA ASP A 52 3.93 -7.29 3.32
C ASP A 52 3.17 -8.53 3.78
N THR A 53 2.59 -9.26 2.83
CA THR A 53 1.83 -10.50 3.08
C THR A 53 2.72 -11.72 3.33
N GLY A 54 4.04 -11.57 3.45
CA GLY A 54 4.99 -12.69 3.46
C GLY A 54 5.23 -13.34 2.10
N CYS A 55 4.36 -13.10 1.11
CA CYS A 55 4.47 -13.62 -0.26
C CYS A 55 4.88 -12.53 -1.28
N GLY A 56 5.55 -11.47 -0.83
CA GLY A 56 6.13 -10.44 -1.72
C GLY A 56 5.13 -9.41 -2.27
N VAL A 57 3.99 -9.22 -1.59
CA VAL A 57 3.06 -8.11 -1.86
C VAL A 57 3.21 -7.07 -0.76
N VAL A 58 3.72 -5.90 -1.10
CA VAL A 58 3.88 -4.76 -0.18
C VAL A 58 2.72 -3.79 -0.35
N PHE A 59 2.13 -3.37 0.76
CA PHE A 59 1.03 -2.40 0.75
C PHE A 59 1.15 -1.37 1.88
N ILE A 60 0.44 -0.25 1.71
CA ILE A 60 0.37 0.85 2.68
C ILE A 60 -0.54 0.40 3.83
N LYS A 61 0.03 0.19 5.01
CA LYS A 61 -0.74 -0.18 6.21
C LYS A 61 -1.29 1.05 6.92
N ARG A 62 -0.52 2.14 6.97
CA ARG A 62 -0.91 3.39 7.64
C ARG A 62 -0.35 4.60 6.93
N LEU A 63 -1.10 5.69 6.96
CA LEU A 63 -0.64 7.03 6.66
C LEU A 63 -0.72 7.85 7.95
N GLN A 64 0.40 8.46 8.35
CA GLN A 64 0.46 9.30 9.52
C GLN A 64 -0.26 10.63 9.23
N PRO A 65 -1.26 11.04 10.03
CA PRO A 65 -1.89 12.36 9.87
C PRO A 65 -0.83 13.48 9.94
N GLY A 66 -0.88 14.41 8.98
CA GLY A 66 0.13 15.47 8.85
C GLY A 66 1.51 14.99 8.38
N GLY A 67 1.67 13.72 8.00
CA GLY A 67 2.88 13.19 7.37
C GLY A 67 2.95 13.51 5.88
N MET A 68 4.16 13.46 5.31
CA MET A 68 4.42 13.77 3.90
C MET A 68 3.48 13.00 2.95
N MET A 69 3.30 11.70 3.17
CA MET A 69 2.46 10.87 2.29
C MET A 69 0.97 11.06 2.51
N ALA A 70 0.55 11.50 3.71
CA ALA A 70 -0.82 11.92 3.94
C ALA A 70 -1.14 13.23 3.21
N PHE A 71 -0.20 14.19 3.22
CA PHE A 71 -0.32 15.40 2.39
C PHE A 71 -0.33 15.06 0.90
N ALA A 72 0.58 14.19 0.44
CA ALA A 72 0.61 13.75 -0.95
C ALA A 72 -0.72 13.12 -1.39
N SER A 73 -1.33 12.28 -0.53
CA SER A 73 -2.66 11.71 -0.74
C SER A 73 -3.72 12.79 -0.93
N GLN A 74 -3.76 13.79 -0.05
CA GLN A 74 -4.71 14.91 -0.15
C GLN A 74 -4.49 15.74 -1.42
N SER A 75 -3.25 16.07 -1.75
CA SER A 75 -2.90 16.85 -2.94
C SER A 75 -3.24 16.13 -4.24
N CYS A 76 -3.25 14.79 -4.25
CA CYS A 76 -3.62 13.99 -5.40
C CYS A 76 -5.09 13.50 -5.33
N GLY A 77 -5.97 14.19 -4.60
CA GLY A 77 -7.41 13.88 -4.58
C GLY A 77 -7.76 12.54 -3.93
N GLY A 78 -6.95 12.07 -2.99
CA GLY A 78 -7.16 10.79 -2.29
C GLY A 78 -6.72 9.56 -3.08
N MET A 79 -5.91 9.69 -4.13
CA MET A 79 -5.45 8.56 -4.93
C MET A 79 -4.47 7.61 -4.22
N ILE A 80 -3.90 8.01 -3.06
CA ILE A 80 -3.02 7.17 -2.22
C ILE A 80 -3.80 6.79 -0.96
N GLU A 81 -4.20 5.53 -0.86
CA GLU A 81 -5.07 5.02 0.23
C GLU A 81 -4.37 3.94 1.05
N ILE A 82 -4.90 3.70 2.26
CA ILE A 82 -4.55 2.52 3.05
C ILE A 82 -5.03 1.28 2.30
N GLY A 83 -4.18 0.25 2.24
CA GLY A 83 -4.42 -0.98 1.48
C GLY A 83 -3.86 -0.96 0.06
N ASP A 84 -3.38 0.19 -0.43
CA ASP A 84 -2.77 0.28 -1.77
C ASP A 84 -1.47 -0.53 -1.84
N GLN A 85 -1.40 -1.39 -2.85
CA GLN A 85 -0.21 -2.16 -3.17
C GLN A 85 0.80 -1.27 -3.91
N ILE A 86 2.07 -1.31 -3.50
CA ILE A 86 3.18 -0.67 -4.22
C ILE A 86 3.73 -1.66 -5.23
N GLU A 87 3.55 -1.38 -6.53
CA GLU A 87 4.10 -2.22 -7.59
C GLU A 87 5.46 -1.72 -8.10
N LYS A 88 5.62 -0.40 -8.22
CA LYS A 88 6.78 0.22 -8.86
C LYS A 88 7.11 1.57 -8.23
N ILE A 89 8.40 1.86 -8.11
CA ILE A 89 8.89 3.21 -7.82
C ILE A 89 9.89 3.57 -8.92
N ASN A 90 9.63 4.67 -9.63
CA ASN A 90 10.31 5.05 -10.86
C ASN A 90 10.30 3.90 -11.90
N ASN A 91 11.48 3.41 -12.26
CA ASN A 91 11.66 2.30 -13.20
C ASN A 91 11.91 0.95 -12.52
N VAL A 92 11.81 0.88 -11.19
CA VAL A 92 12.12 -0.34 -10.41
C VAL A 92 10.83 -1.01 -9.93
N SER A 93 10.66 -2.28 -10.28
CA SER A 93 9.56 -3.11 -9.79
C SER A 93 9.85 -3.63 -8.37
N PHE A 94 8.82 -3.63 -7.54
CA PHE A 94 8.84 -4.15 -6.16
C PHE A 94 7.92 -5.35 -5.95
N ILE A 95 7.36 -5.91 -7.03
CA ILE A 95 6.64 -7.18 -6.95
C ILE A 95 7.60 -8.29 -6.50
N GLY A 96 7.19 -9.08 -5.52
CA GLY A 96 8.01 -10.15 -4.94
C GLY A 96 8.99 -9.68 -3.87
N ARG A 97 9.11 -8.36 -3.64
CA ARG A 97 10.00 -7.78 -2.64
C ARG A 97 9.34 -7.64 -1.28
N ARG A 98 10.16 -7.46 -0.26
CA ARG A 98 9.72 -7.25 1.13
C ARG A 98 9.53 -5.77 1.42
N HIS A 99 8.72 -5.45 2.42
CA HIS A 99 8.41 -4.05 2.79
C HIS A 99 9.67 -3.23 3.13
N TYR A 100 10.71 -3.85 3.70
CA TYR A 100 11.96 -3.18 4.05
C TYR A 100 12.76 -2.74 2.81
N GLU A 101 12.67 -3.47 1.68
CA GLU A 101 13.35 -3.11 0.43
C GLU A 101 12.69 -1.88 -0.20
N VAL A 102 11.35 -1.82 -0.16
CA VAL A 102 10.58 -0.65 -0.60
C VAL A 102 10.93 0.56 0.26
N ALA A 103 10.95 0.40 1.59
CA ALA A 103 11.30 1.46 2.52
C ALA A 103 12.73 1.96 2.31
N ALA A 104 13.69 1.06 2.09
CA ALA A 104 15.09 1.40 1.81
C ALA A 104 15.22 2.19 0.49
N TYR A 105 14.50 1.78 -0.55
CA TYR A 105 14.52 2.50 -1.83
C TYR A 105 13.92 3.90 -1.69
N LEU A 106 12.76 4.05 -1.03
CA LEU A 106 12.17 5.36 -0.76
C LEU A 106 13.12 6.28 0.00
N LYS A 107 13.81 5.75 1.03
CA LYS A 107 14.85 6.50 1.77
C LYS A 107 16.01 6.94 0.89
N SER A 108 16.43 6.11 -0.07
CA SER A 108 17.55 6.41 -0.98
C SER A 108 17.28 7.55 -1.96
N ILE A 109 16.01 7.89 -2.21
CA ILE A 109 15.64 9.01 -3.10
C ILE A 109 16.04 10.32 -2.40
N PRO A 110 16.76 11.24 -3.06
CA PRO A 110 17.12 12.52 -2.45
C PRO A 110 15.90 13.39 -2.10
N VAL A 111 15.94 14.11 -0.98
CA VAL A 111 14.95 15.16 -0.69
C VAL A 111 15.04 16.24 -1.77
N GLY A 112 13.88 16.74 -2.19
CA GLY A 112 13.71 17.66 -3.32
C GLY A 112 13.48 16.96 -4.66
N ALA A 113 13.86 15.69 -4.81
CA ALA A 113 13.66 14.93 -6.04
C ALA A 113 12.20 14.46 -6.19
N THR A 114 11.75 14.38 -7.45
CA THR A 114 10.44 13.80 -7.79
C THR A 114 10.60 12.33 -8.16
N PHE A 115 9.71 11.50 -7.64
CA PHE A 115 9.62 10.08 -8.00
C PHE A 115 8.22 9.72 -8.47
N LEU A 116 8.15 8.68 -9.31
CA LEU A 116 6.90 8.13 -9.81
C LEU A 116 6.52 6.91 -8.97
N LEU A 117 5.36 6.94 -8.34
CA LEU A 117 4.83 5.83 -7.56
C LEU A 117 3.69 5.16 -8.34
N ARG A 118 3.84 3.86 -8.62
CA ARG A 118 2.78 3.05 -9.20
C ARG A 118 2.10 2.24 -8.10
N LEU A 119 0.83 2.54 -7.87
CA LEU A 119 -0.02 1.90 -6.88
C LEU A 119 -1.13 1.09 -7.55
N VAL A 120 -1.57 0.03 -6.88
CA VAL A 120 -2.78 -0.70 -7.26
C VAL A 120 -3.67 -0.81 -6.03
N SER A 121 -4.84 -0.21 -6.10
CA SER A 121 -5.83 -0.39 -5.03
C SER A 121 -6.46 -1.77 -5.15
N PRO A 122 -6.80 -2.40 -4.02
CA PRO A 122 -7.75 -3.49 -4.05
C PRO A 122 -9.11 -3.00 -4.57
N GLU A 123 -9.84 -3.85 -5.30
CA GLU A 123 -11.23 -3.58 -5.63
C GLU A 123 -12.06 -3.49 -4.35
N LYS A 124 -12.83 -2.42 -4.22
CA LYS A 124 -13.78 -2.26 -3.12
C LYS A 124 -14.98 -3.17 -3.41
N SER A 125 -15.44 -3.91 -2.40
CA SER A 125 -16.64 -4.74 -2.54
C SER A 125 -17.80 -3.88 -3.04
N PRO A 126 -18.55 -4.30 -4.08
CA PRO A 126 -19.74 -3.59 -4.55
C PRO A 126 -20.92 -3.73 -3.58
N ILE A 127 -20.80 -4.59 -2.55
CA ILE A 127 -21.81 -4.76 -1.52
C ILE A 127 -21.67 -3.61 -0.52
N CYS A 128 -22.56 -2.63 -0.63
CA CYS A 128 -22.74 -1.59 0.38
C CYS A 128 -23.55 -2.17 1.56
N GLU A 129 -23.04 -2.02 2.77
CA GLU A 129 -23.86 -1.96 4.00
C GLU A 129 -23.94 -0.50 4.45
#